data_AF-A0A3S0HD06-F1
#
_entry.id   AF-A0A3S0HD06-F1
#
_cell.length_a   1.000
_cell.length_b   1.000
_cell.length_c   1.000
_cell.angle_alpha   90.00
_cell.angle_beta   90.00
_cell.angle_gamma   90.00
#
_symmetry.space_group_name_H-M   'P 1'
#
loop_
_entity.id
_entity.type
_entity.pdbx_description
1 polymer ?
#
loop_
_entity_poly.entity_id
_entity_poly.type
_entity_poly.pdbx_seq_one_letter_code
_entity_poly.pdbx_strand_id
1 'polypeptide(L)'
;MTTRTRMNVYFNPELLAQVEALALRRQVSKSAIIEAAVASFLSGDSAEKLEAAMSRRLDKLGRQIDGLDEDLAVLGETVSLFVQFWLLVTPPVPDGAQASAKAKGAERFKGFMHTLGRRLATGDRFLKELSRDVPGADGNSAETDERADHGV
;
A
#
# COMPACT_ATOMS: atom_id res chain seq x y z
N MET A 1 -23.43 -18.08 39.90
CA MET A 1 -22.73 -19.39 39.77
C MET A 1 -23.05 -19.93 38.39
N THR A 2 -22.08 -20.01 37.48
CA THR A 2 -22.28 -20.63 36.16
C THR A 2 -22.37 -22.14 36.34
N THR A 3 -23.58 -22.69 36.27
CA THR A 3 -23.83 -24.12 36.32
C THR A 3 -23.24 -24.80 35.09
N ARG A 4 -22.27 -25.69 35.28
CA ARG A 4 -21.70 -26.52 34.21
C ARG A 4 -22.36 -27.90 34.20
N THR A 5 -22.79 -28.36 33.03
CA THR A 5 -23.37 -29.68 32.85
C THR A 5 -22.29 -30.68 32.44
N ARG A 6 -22.21 -31.84 33.12
CA ARG A 6 -21.24 -32.89 32.78
C ARG A 6 -21.69 -33.64 31.53
N MET A 7 -20.79 -33.80 30.57
CA MET A 7 -20.98 -34.58 29.35
C MET A 7 -19.83 -35.57 29.20
N ASN A 8 -20.14 -36.84 28.91
CA ASN A 8 -19.14 -37.87 28.60
C ASN A 8 -19.20 -38.15 27.09
N VAL A 9 -18.06 -38.02 26.40
CA VAL A 9 -17.94 -38.29 24.96
C VAL A 9 -16.64 -39.07 24.70
N TYR A 10 -16.64 -39.85 23.63
CA TYR A 10 -15.45 -40.56 23.18
C TYR A 10 -14.59 -39.66 22.30
N PHE A 11 -13.27 -39.75 22.46
CA PHE A 11 -12.28 -39.09 21.62
C PHE A 11 -11.41 -40.15 20.95
N ASN A 12 -10.97 -39.85 19.72
CA ASN A 12 -9.83 -40.57 19.14
C ASN A 12 -8.60 -40.37 20.07
N PRO A 13 -7.86 -41.44 20.43
CA PRO A 13 -6.68 -41.33 21.29
C PRO A 13 -5.66 -40.28 20.85
N GLU A 14 -5.42 -40.15 19.54
CA GLU A 14 -4.48 -39.16 18.99
C GLU A 14 -4.98 -37.72 19.21
N LEU A 15 -6.29 -37.50 19.04
CA LEU A 15 -6.91 -36.20 19.26
C LEU A 15 -6.90 -35.83 20.74
N LEU A 16 -7.14 -36.79 21.62
CA LEU A 16 -7.03 -36.56 23.06
C LEU A 16 -5.61 -36.11 23.41
N ALA A 17 -4.58 -36.82 22.95
CA ALA A 17 -3.18 -36.45 23.19
C ALA A 17 -2.85 -35.00 22.74
N GLN A 18 -3.38 -34.56 21.59
CA GLN A 18 -3.23 -33.18 21.13
C GLN A 18 -3.88 -32.16 22.08
N VAL A 19 -5.09 -32.45 22.57
CA VAL A 19 -5.78 -31.61 23.56
C VAL A 19 -4.99 -31.55 24.87
N GLU A 20 -4.41 -32.65 25.32
CA GLU A 20 -3.58 -32.69 26.53
C GLU A 20 -2.32 -31.84 26.38
N ALA A 21 -1.61 -31.98 25.25
CA ALA A 21 -0.43 -31.19 24.95
C ALA A 21 -0.75 -29.69 24.86
N LEU A 22 -1.88 -29.34 24.24
CA LEU A 22 -2.32 -27.94 24.12
C LEU A 22 -2.72 -27.35 25.47
N ALA A 23 -3.45 -28.11 26.29
CA ALA A 23 -3.81 -27.72 27.66
C ALA A 23 -2.57 -27.43 28.50
N LEU A 24 -1.54 -28.29 28.40
CA LEU A 24 -0.26 -28.10 29.10
C LEU A 24 0.47 -26.85 28.62
N ARG A 25 0.59 -26.66 27.29
CA ARG A 25 1.28 -25.50 26.68
C ARG A 25 0.59 -24.17 27.02
N ARG A 26 -0.73 -24.16 27.13
CA ARG A 26 -1.55 -22.97 27.39
C ARG A 26 -1.86 -22.76 28.88
N GLN A 27 -1.46 -23.69 29.76
CA GLN A 27 -1.81 -23.73 31.19
C GLN A 27 -3.31 -23.56 31.47
N VAL A 28 -4.14 -24.27 30.70
CA VAL A 28 -5.61 -24.28 30.88
C VAL A 28 -6.12 -25.72 30.96
N SER A 29 -7.33 -25.92 31.48
CA SER A 29 -7.90 -27.27 31.58
C SER A 29 -8.31 -27.82 30.21
N LYS A 30 -8.26 -29.15 30.06
CA LYS A 30 -8.75 -29.85 28.85
C LYS A 30 -10.21 -29.48 28.54
N SER A 31 -11.04 -29.39 29.58
CA SER A 31 -12.44 -28.97 29.44
C SER A 31 -12.57 -27.54 28.92
N ALA A 32 -11.70 -26.61 29.31
CA ALA A 32 -11.73 -25.24 28.81
C ALA A 32 -11.33 -25.15 27.33
N ILE A 33 -10.34 -25.97 26.91
CA ILE A 33 -9.98 -26.08 25.49
C ILE A 33 -11.16 -26.63 24.68
N ILE A 34 -11.80 -27.71 25.15
CA ILE A 34 -12.93 -28.34 24.45
C ILE A 34 -14.13 -27.39 24.40
N GLU A 35 -14.46 -26.73 25.51
CA GLU A 35 -15.55 -25.74 25.60
C GLU A 35 -15.30 -24.58 24.63
N ALA A 36 -14.08 -24.03 24.57
CA ALA A 36 -13.73 -22.96 23.64
C ALA A 36 -13.79 -23.43 22.18
N ALA A 37 -13.33 -24.64 21.87
CA ALA A 37 -13.38 -25.20 20.52
C ALA A 37 -14.83 -25.42 20.07
N VAL A 38 -15.68 -26.00 20.91
CA VAL A 38 -17.10 -26.23 20.62
C VAL A 38 -17.85 -24.92 20.50
N ALA A 39 -17.61 -23.95 21.40
CA ALA A 39 -18.20 -22.62 21.30
C ALA A 39 -17.79 -21.91 20.00
N SER A 40 -16.52 -22.01 19.60
CA SER A 40 -16.03 -21.47 18.33
C SER A 40 -16.69 -22.15 17.13
N PHE A 41 -16.79 -23.48 17.14
CA PHE A 41 -17.42 -24.25 16.08
C PHE A 41 -18.91 -23.92 15.93
N LEU A 42 -19.65 -23.86 17.04
CA LEU A 42 -21.08 -23.54 17.05
C LEU A 42 -21.36 -22.08 16.73
N SER A 43 -20.39 -21.18 16.95
CA SER A 43 -20.59 -19.77 16.66
C SER A 43 -20.70 -19.47 15.15
N GLY A 44 -20.25 -20.35 14.26
CA GLY A 44 -20.38 -20.27 12.78
C GLY A 44 -19.67 -19.08 12.11
N ASP A 45 -19.46 -18.01 12.87
CA ASP A 45 -19.05 -16.68 12.46
C ASP A 45 -17.51 -16.52 12.38
N SER A 46 -16.75 -17.41 13.01
CA SER A 46 -15.31 -17.16 13.19
C SER A 46 -14.51 -17.32 11.90
N ALA A 47 -14.84 -18.32 11.08
CA ALA A 47 -14.23 -18.54 9.77
C ALA A 47 -14.70 -17.49 8.76
N GLU A 48 -16.03 -17.27 8.65
CA GLU A 48 -16.61 -16.30 7.71
C GLU A 48 -16.17 -14.86 8.01
N LYS A 49 -16.09 -14.46 9.29
CA LYS A 49 -15.58 -13.12 9.66
C LYS A 49 -14.09 -12.97 9.35
N LEU A 50 -13.30 -14.03 9.51
CA LEU A 50 -11.88 -14.00 9.19
C LEU A 50 -11.67 -13.88 7.68
N GLU A 51 -12.42 -14.64 6.89
CA GLU A 51 -12.42 -14.53 5.43
C GLU A 51 -12.85 -13.13 4.97
N ALA A 52 -13.94 -12.60 5.51
CA ALA A 52 -14.41 -11.25 5.18
C ALA A 52 -13.39 -10.16 5.56
N ALA A 53 -12.72 -10.30 6.72
CA ALA A 53 -11.67 -9.36 7.13
C ALA A 53 -10.43 -9.46 6.22
N MET A 54 -10.09 -10.66 5.76
CA MET A 54 -8.98 -10.89 4.83
C MET A 54 -9.28 -10.30 3.45
N SER A 55 -10.47 -10.53 2.90
CA SER A 55 -10.90 -9.96 1.61
C SER A 55 -10.87 -8.43 1.64
N ARG A 56 -11.40 -7.80 2.70
CA ARG A 56 -11.33 -6.32 2.85
C ARG A 56 -9.90 -5.80 2.90
N ARG A 57 -8.98 -6.55 3.52
CA ARG A 57 -7.57 -6.19 3.58
C ARG A 57 -6.90 -6.31 2.21
N LEU A 58 -7.23 -7.36 1.45
CA LEU A 58 -6.74 -7.54 0.08
C LEU A 58 -7.28 -6.44 -0.84
N ASP A 59 -8.56 -6.09 -0.75
CA ASP A 59 -9.14 -4.98 -1.53
C ASP A 59 -8.48 -3.63 -1.21
N LYS A 60 -8.10 -3.43 0.06
CA LYS A 60 -7.36 -2.24 0.47
C LYS A 60 -5.95 -2.24 -0.12
N LEU A 61 -5.27 -3.39 -0.15
CA LEU A 61 -3.95 -3.52 -0.77
C LEU A 61 -4.03 -3.32 -2.29
N GLY A 62 -5.04 -3.87 -2.96
CA GLY A 62 -5.28 -3.66 -4.38
C GLY A 62 -5.37 -2.17 -4.73
N ARG A 63 -6.25 -1.43 -4.02
CA ARG A 63 -6.36 0.03 -4.21
C ARG A 63 -5.06 0.81 -3.93
N GLN A 64 -4.22 0.33 -3.02
CA GLN A 64 -2.92 0.95 -2.76
C GLN A 64 -1.93 0.68 -3.91
N ILE A 65 -2.01 -0.49 -4.54
CA ILE A 65 -1.18 -0.85 -5.70
C ILE A 65 -1.62 -0.06 -6.93
N ASP A 66 -2.93 0.07 -7.19
CA ASP A 66 -3.44 0.85 -8.32
C ASP A 66 -2.96 2.31 -8.27
N GLY A 67 -2.96 2.92 -7.09
CA GLY A 67 -2.40 4.26 -6.90
C GLY A 67 -0.89 4.35 -7.12
N LEU A 68 -0.14 3.29 -6.83
CA LEU A 68 1.30 3.25 -7.10
C LEU A 68 1.61 3.18 -8.60
N ASP A 69 0.77 2.49 -9.37
CA ASP A 69 0.95 2.43 -10.83
C ASP A 69 0.73 3.80 -11.48
N GLU A 70 -0.28 4.55 -11.02
CA GLU A 70 -0.52 5.93 -11.46
C GLU A 70 0.62 6.87 -11.05
N ASP A 71 1.08 6.80 -9.79
CA ASP A 71 2.24 7.57 -9.30
C ASP A 71 3.50 7.27 -10.12
N LEU A 72 3.71 6.00 -10.50
CA LEU A 72 4.85 5.57 -11.30
C LEU A 72 4.76 6.09 -12.74
N ALA A 73 3.56 6.12 -13.33
CA ALA A 73 3.32 6.70 -14.65
C ALA A 73 3.66 8.20 -14.66
N VAL A 74 3.18 8.95 -13.67
CA VAL A 74 3.48 10.39 -13.50
C VAL A 74 4.97 10.63 -13.29
N LEU A 75 5.65 9.79 -12.50
CA LEU A 75 7.10 9.87 -12.33
C LEU A 75 7.83 9.62 -13.66
N GLY A 76 7.40 8.61 -14.43
CA GLY A 76 7.95 8.30 -15.75
C GLY A 76 7.82 9.46 -16.73
N GLU A 77 6.65 10.10 -16.78
CA GLU A 77 6.40 11.28 -17.62
C GLU A 77 7.25 12.48 -17.17
N THR A 78 7.32 12.73 -15.87
CA THR A 78 8.16 13.81 -15.30
C THR A 78 9.64 13.63 -15.64
N VAL A 79 10.17 12.40 -15.53
CA VAL A 79 11.56 12.10 -15.90
C VAL A 79 11.76 12.30 -17.40
N SER A 80 10.79 11.90 -18.22
CA SER A 80 10.87 12.06 -19.68
C SER A 80 10.93 13.54 -20.07
N LEU A 81 10.07 14.38 -19.49
CA LEU A 81 10.09 15.84 -19.68
C LEU A 81 11.39 16.47 -19.18
N PHE A 82 11.90 16.02 -18.02
CA PHE A 82 13.19 16.47 -17.51
C PHE A 82 14.34 16.15 -18.47
N VAL A 83 14.41 14.91 -18.97
CA VAL A 83 15.43 14.49 -19.94
C VAL A 83 15.31 15.28 -21.24
N GLN A 84 14.09 15.47 -21.75
CA GLN A 84 13.84 16.27 -22.95
C GLN A 84 14.32 17.72 -22.77
N PHE A 85 13.93 18.37 -21.67
CA PHE A 85 14.37 19.73 -21.35
C PHE A 85 15.90 19.80 -21.20
N TRP A 86 16.50 18.82 -20.53
CA TRP A 86 17.95 18.74 -20.37
C TRP A 86 18.66 18.66 -21.73
N LEU A 87 18.19 17.81 -22.65
CA LEU A 87 18.76 17.69 -23.99
C LEU A 87 18.54 18.94 -24.85
N LEU A 88 17.45 19.68 -24.63
CA LEU A 88 17.12 20.89 -25.39
C LEU A 88 17.90 22.13 -24.92
N VAL A 89 18.18 22.23 -23.61
CA VAL A 89 18.78 23.42 -22.99
C VAL A 89 20.29 23.28 -22.75
N THR A 90 20.85 22.07 -22.81
CA THR A 90 22.28 21.86 -22.59
C THR A 90 23.11 22.47 -23.74
N PRO A 91 23.91 23.52 -23.50
CA PRO A 91 24.75 24.10 -24.54
C PRO A 91 25.83 23.10 -24.97
N PRO A 92 26.17 23.04 -26.27
CA PRO A 92 27.27 22.18 -26.73
C PRO A 92 28.58 22.61 -26.06
N VAL A 93 29.27 21.65 -25.47
CA VAL A 93 30.55 21.89 -24.79
C VAL A 93 31.67 21.90 -25.84
N PRO A 94 32.51 22.95 -25.88
CA PRO A 94 33.68 22.98 -26.76
C PRO A 94 34.60 21.77 -26.54
N ASP A 95 35.22 21.24 -27.59
CA ASP A 95 35.99 19.99 -27.53
C ASP A 95 37.11 20.00 -26.48
N GLY A 96 37.76 21.15 -26.26
CA GLY A 96 38.79 21.34 -25.23
C GLY A 96 38.26 21.43 -23.78
N ALA A 97 36.95 21.61 -23.58
CA ALA A 97 36.32 21.77 -22.28
C ALA A 97 35.52 20.54 -21.83
N GLN A 98 35.42 19.50 -22.66
CA GLN A 98 34.66 18.27 -22.38
C GLN A 98 35.06 17.60 -21.06
N ALA A 99 36.36 17.49 -20.77
CA ALA A 99 36.84 16.87 -19.52
C ALA A 99 36.42 17.66 -18.28
N SER A 100 36.52 19.00 -18.34
CA SER A 100 36.11 19.89 -17.25
C SER A 100 34.59 19.88 -17.04
N ALA A 101 33.81 19.89 -18.12
CA ALA A 101 32.35 19.80 -18.07
C ALA A 101 31.87 18.47 -17.47
N LYS A 102 32.49 17.34 -17.86
CA LYS A 102 32.21 16.01 -17.29
C LYS A 102 32.54 15.95 -15.79
N ALA A 103 33.69 16.47 -15.39
CA ALA A 103 34.11 16.51 -13.98
C ALA A 103 33.13 17.35 -13.12
N LYS A 104 32.73 18.52 -13.62
CA LYS A 104 31.78 19.41 -12.93
C LYS A 104 30.36 18.82 -12.88
N GLY A 105 29.95 18.07 -13.91
CA GLY A 105 28.71 17.31 -13.92
C GLY A 105 28.70 16.20 -12.85
N ALA A 106 29.79 15.43 -12.76
CA ALA A 106 29.93 14.38 -11.75
C ALA A 106 29.92 14.93 -10.31
N GLU A 107 30.57 16.09 -10.08
CA GLU A 107 30.54 16.79 -8.79
C GLU A 107 29.11 17.20 -8.39
N ARG A 108 28.36 17.82 -9.31
CA ARG A 108 26.96 18.22 -9.09
C ARG A 108 26.06 17.01 -8.81
N PHE A 109 26.24 15.92 -9.57
CA PHE A 109 25.47 14.69 -9.37
C PHE A 109 25.73 14.08 -7.98
N LYS A 110 26.99 14.07 -7.53
CA LYS A 110 27.34 13.62 -6.17
C LYS A 110 26.66 14.46 -5.08
N GLY A 111 26.61 15.79 -5.26
CA GLY A 111 25.89 16.69 -4.35
C GLY A 111 24.38 16.47 -4.32
N PHE A 112 23.78 16.21 -5.48
CA PHE A 112 22.38 15.81 -5.59
C PHE A 112 22.11 14.49 -4.84
N MET A 113 22.90 13.45 -5.09
CA MET A 113 22.77 12.15 -4.41
C MET A 113 22.88 12.26 -2.89
N HIS A 114 23.77 13.11 -2.38
CA HIS A 114 23.89 13.34 -0.94
C HIS A 114 22.64 14.02 -0.37
N THR A 115 22.09 15.01 -1.08
CA THR A 115 20.87 15.73 -0.68
C THR A 115 19.65 14.81 -0.73
N LEU A 116 19.54 13.99 -1.78
CA LEU A 116 18.48 13.00 -1.96
C LEU A 116 18.53 11.93 -0.86
N GLY A 117 19.71 11.37 -0.58
CA GLY A 117 19.90 10.40 0.49
C GLY A 117 19.50 10.95 1.87
N ARG A 118 19.82 12.22 2.15
CA ARG A 118 19.40 12.88 3.39
C ARG A 118 17.87 13.04 3.46
N ARG A 119 17.22 13.50 2.38
CA ARG A 119 15.75 13.63 2.36
C ARG A 119 15.04 12.29 2.50
N LEU A 120 15.53 11.25 1.82
CA LEU A 120 14.99 9.89 1.94
C LEU A 120 15.12 9.33 3.36
N ALA A 121 16.29 9.53 4.00
CA ALA A 121 16.52 9.13 5.38
C ALA A 121 15.65 9.89 6.40
N THR A 122 15.20 11.10 6.04
CA THR A 122 14.35 11.95 6.90
C THR A 122 12.86 11.57 6.78
N GLY A 123 12.47 10.77 5.78
CA GLY A 123 11.15 10.14 5.68
C GLY A 123 9.97 11.07 5.37
N ASP A 124 10.20 12.37 5.20
CA ASP A 124 9.12 13.34 5.05
C ASP A 124 8.66 13.47 3.59
N ARG A 125 7.64 12.66 3.27
CA ARG A 125 6.40 13.01 2.55
C ARG A 125 6.44 14.03 1.39
N PHE A 126 7.48 14.06 0.57
CA PHE A 126 7.49 14.81 -0.69
C PHE A 126 6.24 14.55 -1.57
N LEU A 127 5.79 13.29 -1.66
CA LEU A 127 4.58 12.91 -2.41
C LEU A 127 3.25 13.34 -1.73
N LYS A 128 3.27 13.60 -0.42
CA LYS A 128 2.06 13.98 0.33
C LYS A 128 1.81 15.49 0.34
N GLU A 129 2.84 16.28 0.06
CA GLU A 129 2.72 17.73 -0.15
C GLU A 129 2.23 18.01 -1.57
N LEU A 130 2.75 17.30 -2.58
CA LEU A 130 2.31 17.44 -3.98
C LEU A 130 0.82 17.10 -4.18
N SER A 131 0.31 16.02 -3.56
CA SER A 131 -1.11 15.64 -3.68
C SER A 131 -2.08 16.60 -2.97
N ARG A 132 -1.58 17.49 -2.10
CA ARG A 132 -2.41 18.55 -1.47
C ARG A 132 -2.50 19.82 -2.31
N ASP A 133 -1.52 20.07 -3.18
CA ASP A 133 -1.41 21.31 -3.95
C ASP A 133 -1.93 21.19 -5.39
N VAL A 134 -2.40 20.00 -5.81
CA VAL A 134 -3.16 19.84 -7.06
C VAL A 134 -4.64 20.07 -6.75
N PRO A 135 -5.23 21.24 -7.06
CA PRO A 135 -6.68 21.38 -7.00
C PRO A 135 -7.28 20.38 -7.98
N GLY A 136 -8.08 19.45 -7.45
CA GLY A 136 -8.79 18.47 -8.25
C GLY A 136 -9.52 19.18 -9.38
N ALA A 137 -9.18 18.80 -10.61
CA ALA A 137 -9.90 19.21 -11.81
C ALA A 137 -11.24 18.45 -11.85
N ASP A 138 -12.07 18.65 -10.84
CA ASP A 138 -13.45 18.18 -10.80
C ASP A 138 -14.39 19.38 -10.96
N GLY A 139 -15.03 19.43 -12.13
CA GLY A 139 -16.27 20.16 -12.34
C GLY A 139 -16.17 21.44 -13.16
N ASN A 140 -16.36 21.33 -14.48
CA ASN A 140 -17.62 21.81 -15.09
C ASN A 140 -17.73 21.31 -16.54
N SER A 141 -18.40 20.18 -16.72
CA SER A 141 -19.17 19.92 -17.93
C SER A 141 -20.32 20.93 -17.99
N ALA A 142 -20.04 22.13 -18.50
CA ALA A 142 -21.08 23.06 -18.90
C ALA A 142 -21.56 22.67 -20.31
N GLU A 143 -22.82 22.27 -20.36
CA GLU A 143 -23.67 22.17 -21.53
C GLU A 143 -23.31 23.21 -22.60
N THR A 144 -22.79 22.72 -23.73
CA THR A 144 -22.93 23.41 -25.01
C THR A 144 -24.35 23.14 -25.50
N ASP A 145 -25.34 23.86 -24.97
CA ASP A 145 -26.62 24.03 -25.64
C ASP A 145 -26.39 25.01 -26.79
N GLU A 146 -26.32 24.46 -27.98
CA GLU A 146 -26.03 25.10 -29.25
C GLU A 146 -27.22 25.97 -29.66
N ARG A 147 -27.33 27.16 -29.06
CA ARG A 147 -28.12 28.27 -29.61
C ARG A 147 -27.26 29.14 -30.52
N ALA A 148 -27.22 28.77 -31.79
CA ALA A 148 -27.18 29.66 -32.95
C ALA A 148 -27.55 28.77 -34.15
N ASP A 149 -28.51 29.09 -35.01
CA ASP A 149 -28.39 30.26 -35.86
C ASP A 149 -29.73 30.65 -36.54
N HIS A 150 -29.72 31.93 -36.89
CA HIS A 150 -30.64 32.80 -37.60
C HIS A 150 -31.52 32.25 -38.74
N GLY A 151 -32.67 32.91 -38.89
CA GLY A 151 -33.32 33.13 -40.18
C GLY A 151 -34.37 34.23 -40.09
N VAL A 152 -34.04 35.39 -40.65
CA VAL A 152 -34.85 36.62 -40.83
C VAL A 152 -36.19 36.34 -41.50
#